data_AF-A0A7S1VPQ7-F1
#
_entry.id   AF-A0A7S1VPQ7-F1
#
_cell.length_a   1.000
_cell.length_b   1.000
_cell.length_c   1.000
_cell.angle_alpha   90.00
_cell.angle_beta   90.00
_cell.angle_gamma   90.00
#
_symmetry.space_group_name_H-M   'P 1'
#
loop_
_entity.id
_entity.type
_entity.pdbx_description
1 polymer ?
#
loop_
_entity_poly.entity_id
_entity_poly.type
_entity_poly.pdbx_seq_one_letter_code
_entity_poly.pdbx_strand_id
1 'polypeptide(L)'
;QRCIVAGGGISIIMDVLKGFRKNEEIQEDCIAALGNLSNEYEDASKTIASNSKKMVETVIASMKLYPSAEELQRNGCGALGSLVSHTKDNSYVELGGVRAMVAAMERFPENFLLQGFA
;
A
#
# COMPACT_ATOMS: atom_id res chain seq x y z
N GLN A 1 -13.35 -15.36 -9.81
CA GLN A 1 -12.09 -14.63 -10.07
C GLN A 1 -11.24 -14.65 -8.80
N ARG A 2 -10.42 -15.69 -8.58
CA ARG A 2 -9.57 -15.84 -7.38
C ARG A 2 -8.23 -16.48 -7.76
N CYS A 3 -7.35 -15.73 -8.42
CA CYS A 3 -6.08 -16.28 -8.93
C CYS A 3 -4.81 -15.70 -8.27
N ILE A 4 -4.90 -15.03 -7.13
CA ILE A 4 -3.71 -14.42 -6.50
C ILE A 4 -3.42 -15.02 -5.13
N VAL A 5 -3.34 -16.35 -5.02
CA VAL A 5 -2.83 -17.00 -3.80
C VAL A 5 -1.98 -18.22 -4.19
N ALA A 6 -0.72 -18.00 -4.57
CA ALA A 6 0.36 -18.98 -4.44
C ALA A 6 1.71 -18.36 -4.89
N GLY A 7 2.63 -18.16 -3.94
CA GLY A 7 4.09 -18.12 -4.18
C GLY A 7 4.72 -16.91 -4.87
N GLY A 8 3.96 -16.06 -5.58
CA GLY A 8 4.48 -14.89 -6.31
C GLY A 8 3.56 -13.66 -6.29
N GLY A 9 2.60 -13.65 -5.34
CA GLY A 9 1.48 -12.71 -5.32
C GLY A 9 1.88 -11.24 -5.34
N ILE A 10 2.94 -10.86 -4.62
CA ILE A 10 3.39 -9.45 -4.54
C ILE A 10 3.82 -8.91 -5.91
N SER A 11 4.65 -9.65 -6.66
CA SER A 11 5.09 -9.22 -7.99
C SER A 11 3.92 -9.10 -8.97
N ILE A 12 3.00 -10.06 -8.94
CA ILE A 12 1.79 -10.04 -9.78
C ILE A 12 0.91 -8.84 -9.42
N ILE A 13 0.68 -8.59 -8.12
CA ILE A 13 -0.10 -7.44 -7.65
C ILE A 13 0.53 -6.13 -8.13
N MET A 14 1.85 -5.99 -8.05
CA MET A 14 2.53 -4.79 -8.57
C MET A 14 2.38 -4.64 -10.09
N ASP A 15 2.44 -5.73 -10.85
CA ASP A 15 2.25 -5.69 -12.31
C ASP A 15 0.81 -5.33 -12.67
N VAL A 16 -0.18 -5.86 -11.93
CA VAL A 16 -1.59 -5.50 -12.06
C VAL A 16 -1.81 -4.02 -11.70
N LEU A 17 -1.25 -3.53 -10.59
CA LEU A 17 -1.30 -2.11 -10.20
C LEU A 17 -0.73 -1.19 -11.29
N LYS A 18 0.32 -1.63 -11.99
CA LYS A 18 0.91 -0.87 -13.10
C LYS A 18 0.08 -0.92 -14.37
N GLY A 19 -0.53 -2.05 -14.69
CA GLY A 19 -1.35 -2.24 -15.89
C GLY A 19 -2.73 -1.60 -15.78
N PHE A 20 -3.33 -1.62 -14.59
CA PHE A 20 -4.70 -1.18 -14.33
C PHE A 20 -4.75 0.10 -13.49
N ARG A 21 -3.99 1.13 -13.88
CA ARG A 21 -3.96 2.41 -13.16
C ARG A 21 -5.29 3.18 -13.18
N LYS A 22 -6.13 2.96 -14.20
CA LYS A 22 -7.37 3.73 -14.39
C LYS A 22 -8.62 3.09 -13.74
N ASN A 23 -8.47 1.92 -13.11
CA ASN A 23 -9.57 1.25 -12.44
C ASN A 23 -9.39 1.36 -10.92
N GLU A 24 -10.26 2.15 -10.29
CA GLU A 24 -10.24 2.43 -8.84
C GLU A 24 -10.40 1.15 -8.01
N GLU A 25 -11.37 0.32 -8.36
CA GLU A 25 -11.70 -0.93 -7.66
C GLU A 25 -10.51 -1.91 -7.69
N ILE A 26 -9.85 -2.05 -8.84
CA ILE A 26 -8.65 -2.90 -8.96
C ILE A 26 -7.49 -2.34 -8.14
N GLN A 27 -7.31 -1.01 -8.12
CA GLN A 27 -6.25 -0.37 -7.33
C GLN A 27 -6.46 -0.59 -5.84
N GLU A 28 -7.71 -0.46 -5.38
CA GLU A 28 -8.08 -0.69 -4.00
C GLU A 28 -7.87 -2.14 -3.59
N ASP A 29 -8.42 -3.10 -4.33
CA ASP A 29 -8.28 -4.54 -4.07
C ASP A 29 -6.80 -4.95 -4.02
N CYS A 30 -5.99 -4.43 -4.94
CA CYS A 30 -4.57 -4.72 -5.00
C CYS A 30 -3.81 -4.14 -3.79
N ILE A 31 -4.12 -2.92 -3.35
CA ILE A 31 -3.49 -2.31 -2.17
C ILE A 31 -3.91 -3.04 -0.89
N ALA A 32 -5.19 -3.39 -0.77
CA ALA A 32 -5.69 -4.17 0.35
C ALA A 32 -4.98 -5.53 0.44
N ALA A 33 -4.89 -6.25 -0.68
CA ALA A 33 -4.17 -7.51 -0.77
C ALA A 33 -2.69 -7.35 -0.40
N LEU A 34 -2.04 -6.28 -0.85
CA LEU A 34 -0.63 -5.99 -0.55
C LEU A 34 -0.41 -5.70 0.94
N GLY A 35 -1.30 -4.96 1.59
CA GLY A 35 -1.26 -4.73 3.04
C GLY A 35 -1.43 -6.02 3.84
N ASN A 36 -2.42 -6.85 3.48
CA ASN A 36 -2.68 -8.12 4.15
C ASN A 36 -1.51 -9.09 3.99
N LEU A 37 -0.98 -9.24 2.77
CA LEU A 37 0.18 -10.09 2.51
C LEU A 37 1.44 -9.62 3.24
N SER A 38 1.57 -8.30 3.43
CA SER A 38 2.68 -7.73 4.21
C SER A 38 2.55 -7.99 5.70
N ASN A 39 1.34 -8.18 6.24
CA ASN A 39 1.12 -8.50 7.65
C ASN A 39 1.18 -10.01 7.97
N GLU A 40 0.74 -10.87 7.05
CA GLU A 40 0.57 -12.30 7.35
C GLU A 40 1.83 -13.15 7.20
N TYR A 41 2.82 -12.74 6.39
CA TYR A 41 3.89 -13.66 5.98
C TYR A 41 5.30 -13.16 6.35
N GLU A 42 5.87 -13.77 7.38
CA GLU A 42 7.27 -13.59 7.76
C GLU A 42 8.24 -14.06 6.64
N ASP A 43 7.85 -15.05 5.83
CA ASP A 43 8.60 -15.48 4.64
C ASP A 43 8.51 -14.47 3.48
N ALA A 44 7.41 -13.71 3.39
CA ALA A 44 7.28 -12.63 2.40
C ALA A 44 8.20 -11.45 2.75
N SER A 45 8.66 -11.33 4.00
CA SER A 45 9.59 -10.31 4.47
C SER A 45 10.84 -10.17 3.58
N LYS A 46 11.41 -11.26 3.06
CA LYS A 46 12.59 -11.18 2.17
C LYS A 46 12.26 -10.57 0.81
N THR A 47 11.11 -10.94 0.24
CA THR A 47 10.62 -10.41 -1.04
C THR A 47 10.17 -8.96 -0.88
N ILE A 48 9.54 -8.64 0.25
CA ILE A 48 9.12 -7.29 0.62
C ILE A 48 10.33 -6.41 0.84
N ALA A 49 11.32 -6.83 1.64
CA ALA A 49 12.53 -6.05 1.90
C ALA A 49 13.28 -5.71 0.61
N SER A 50 13.40 -6.67 -0.32
CA SER A 50 14.05 -6.46 -1.62
C SER A 50 13.25 -5.58 -2.59
N ASN A 51 11.91 -5.52 -2.48
CA ASN A 51 11.05 -4.72 -3.35
C ASN A 51 10.40 -3.52 -2.65
N SER A 52 10.75 -3.27 -1.39
CA SER A 52 10.06 -2.35 -0.48
C SER A 52 9.92 -0.96 -1.06
N LYS A 53 11.02 -0.42 -1.60
CA LYS A 53 11.03 0.88 -2.28
C LYS A 53 9.99 0.97 -3.40
N LYS A 54 9.93 -0.05 -4.27
CA LYS A 54 9.02 -0.11 -5.41
C LYS A 54 7.57 -0.30 -4.96
N MET A 55 7.35 -1.07 -3.89
CA MET A 55 6.03 -1.25 -3.28
C MET A 55 5.52 0.06 -2.68
N VAL A 56 6.34 0.76 -1.90
CA VAL A 56 6.03 2.07 -1.32
C VAL A 56 5.72 3.10 -2.42
N GLU A 57 6.57 3.20 -3.45
CA GLU A 57 6.32 4.10 -4.59
C GLU A 57 4.97 3.81 -5.27
N THR A 58 4.61 2.53 -5.42
CA THR A 58 3.36 2.12 -6.05
C THR A 58 2.16 2.51 -5.19
N VAL A 59 2.19 2.22 -3.88
CA VAL A 59 1.11 2.59 -2.95
C VAL A 59 0.92 4.11 -2.92
N ILE A 60 2.01 4.89 -2.81
CA ILE A 60 1.94 6.36 -2.83
C ILE A 60 1.36 6.85 -4.16
N ALA A 61 1.73 6.26 -5.29
CA ALA A 61 1.21 6.66 -6.60
C ALA A 61 -0.30 6.43 -6.70
N SER A 62 -0.80 5.29 -6.22
CA SER A 62 -2.24 4.98 -6.20
C SER A 62 -3.01 5.90 -5.26
N MET A 63 -2.48 6.16 -4.06
CA MET A 63 -3.08 7.11 -3.10
C MET A 63 -3.18 8.52 -3.70
N LYS A 64 -2.17 8.96 -4.46
CA LYS A 64 -2.20 10.24 -5.18
C LYS A 64 -3.17 10.25 -6.35
N LEU A 65 -3.39 9.10 -6.99
CA LEU A 65 -4.29 8.98 -8.13
C LEU A 65 -5.77 8.99 -7.70
N TYR A 66 -6.05 8.41 -6.53
CA TYR A 66 -7.40 8.29 -5.97
C TYR A 66 -7.49 8.93 -4.57
N PRO A 67 -7.26 10.25 -4.43
CA PRO A 67 -7.26 10.93 -3.14
C PRO A 67 -8.64 10.96 -2.46
N SER A 68 -9.72 10.78 -3.22
CA SER A 68 -11.10 10.75 -2.71
C SER A 68 -11.61 9.34 -2.38
N ALA A 69 -10.84 8.29 -2.70
CA ALA A 69 -11.21 6.91 -2.42
C ALA A 69 -10.81 6.56 -0.97
N GLU A 70 -11.76 6.69 -0.05
CA GLU A 70 -11.53 6.53 1.39
C GLU A 70 -10.93 5.16 1.76
N GLU A 71 -11.48 4.09 1.19
CA GLU A 71 -10.99 2.74 1.44
C GLU A 71 -9.58 2.52 0.90
N LEU A 72 -9.28 3.03 -0.30
CA LEU A 72 -7.94 3.01 -0.89
C LEU A 72 -6.95 3.80 -0.03
N GLN A 73 -7.33 4.97 0.49
CA GLN A 73 -6.45 5.74 1.39
C GLN A 73 -6.18 4.99 2.69
N ARG A 74 -7.21 4.39 3.30
CA ARG A 74 -7.09 3.58 4.53
C ARG A 74 -6.16 2.39 4.31
N ASN A 75 -6.43 1.62 3.26
CA ASN A 75 -5.63 0.44 2.92
C ASN A 75 -4.20 0.84 2.54
N GLY A 76 -4.03 1.97 1.86
CA GLY A 76 -2.73 2.54 1.51
C GLY A 76 -1.91 2.92 2.74
N CYS A 77 -2.51 3.61 3.73
CA CYS A 77 -1.84 3.93 4.99
C CYS A 77 -1.45 2.66 5.77
N GLY A 78 -2.36 1.68 5.86
CA GLY A 78 -2.07 0.40 6.50
C GLY A 78 -0.93 -0.36 5.82
N ALA A 79 -0.96 -0.46 4.49
CA ALA A 79 0.09 -1.09 3.70
C ALA A 79 1.44 -0.38 3.89
N LEU A 80 1.48 0.95 3.90
CA LEU A 80 2.70 1.71 4.18
C LEU A 80 3.23 1.39 5.58
N GLY A 81 2.39 1.41 6.61
CA GLY A 81 2.79 1.07 7.98
C GLY A 81 3.39 -0.34 8.10
N SER A 82 2.75 -1.33 7.48
CA SER A 82 3.24 -2.70 7.42
C SER A 82 4.55 -2.82 6.63
N LEU A 83 4.68 -2.14 5.49
CA LEU A 83 5.93 -2.16 4.71
C LEU A 83 7.10 -1.59 5.50
N VAL A 84 6.87 -0.50 6.24
CA VAL A 84 7.86 0.14 7.10
C VAL A 84 8.29 -0.78 8.23
N SER A 85 7.37 -1.52 8.87
CA SER A 85 7.74 -2.43 9.96
C SER A 85 8.67 -3.56 9.51
N HIS A 86 8.66 -3.91 8.21
CA HIS A 86 9.51 -4.93 7.61
C HIS A 86 10.87 -4.40 7.10
N THR A 87 11.04 -3.08 7.01
CA THR A 87 12.28 -2.46 6.55
C THR A 87 12.90 -1.60 7.64
N LYS A 88 14.19 -1.79 7.93
CA LYS A 88 14.96 -0.84 8.75
C LYS A 88 15.33 0.45 8.00
N ASP A 89 14.82 0.62 6.78
CA ASP A 89 15.18 1.71 5.89
C ASP A 89 14.13 2.82 5.95
N ASN A 90 14.58 4.06 6.12
CA ASN A 90 13.73 5.25 6.16
C ASN A 90 13.43 5.78 4.75
N SER A 91 13.77 5.04 3.69
CA SER A 91 13.55 5.43 2.30
C SER A 91 12.08 5.79 1.99
N TYR A 92 11.10 5.24 2.71
CA TYR A 92 9.70 5.64 2.58
C TYR A 92 9.42 7.10 3.01
N VAL A 93 10.19 7.64 3.96
CA VAL A 93 10.11 9.04 4.38
C VAL A 93 10.57 9.94 3.24
N GLU A 94 11.69 9.59 2.60
CA GLU A 94 12.24 10.31 1.44
C GLU A 94 11.30 10.25 0.23
N LEU A 95 10.62 9.11 0.02
CA LEU A 95 9.61 8.93 -1.02
C LEU A 95 8.31 9.71 -0.77
N GLY A 96 8.19 10.36 0.39
CA GLY A 96 7.02 11.15 0.75
C GLY A 96 5.84 10.33 1.27
N GLY A 97 6.09 9.12 1.79
CA GLY A 97 5.05 8.28 2.40
C GLY A 97 4.33 9.00 3.55
N VAL A 98 5.09 9.67 4.42
CA VAL A 98 4.53 10.49 5.51
C VAL A 98 3.62 11.59 4.97
N ARG A 99 4.02 12.28 3.91
CA ARG A 99 3.19 13.31 3.27
C ARG A 99 1.91 12.74 2.67
N ALA A 100 1.96 11.54 2.08
CA ALA A 100 0.78 10.87 1.56
C ALA A 100 -0.20 10.47 2.68
N MET A 101 0.32 9.96 3.80
CA MET A 101 -0.50 9.62 4.98
C MET A 101 -1.15 10.87 5.59
N VAL A 102 -0.37 11.94 5.80
CA VAL A 102 -0.91 13.21 6.33
C VAL A 102 -1.99 13.78 5.40
N ALA A 103 -1.76 13.80 4.08
CA ALA A 103 -2.75 14.28 3.13
C ALA A 103 -4.05 13.44 3.17
N ALA A 104 -3.94 12.13 3.36
CA ALA A 104 -5.08 11.25 3.54
C ALA A 104 -5.84 11.54 4.84
N MET A 105 -5.12 11.75 5.95
CA MET A 105 -5.71 12.11 7.25
C MET A 105 -6.41 13.47 7.20
N GLU A 106 -5.80 14.48 6.57
CA GLU A 106 -6.40 15.80 6.38
C GLU A 106 -7.67 15.72 5.52
N ARG A 107 -7.70 14.80 4.54
CA ARG A 107 -8.86 14.58 3.67
C ARG A 107 -10.02 13.89 4.38
N PHE A 108 -9.70 12.92 5.25
CA PHE A 108 -10.69 12.07 5.95
C PHE A 108 -10.59 12.23 7.47
N PRO A 109 -10.89 13.43 8.02
CA PRO A 109 -10.76 13.69 9.45
C PRO A 109 -11.72 12.86 10.32
N GLU A 110 -12.85 12.43 9.76
CA GLU A 110 -13.86 11.62 10.47
C GLU A 110 -13.57 10.11 10.42
N ASN A 111 -12.61 9.67 9.60
CA ASN A 111 -12.26 8.25 9.52
C ASN A 111 -11.30 7.88 10.66
N PHE A 112 -11.86 7.34 11.74
CA PHE A 112 -11.13 6.92 12.94
C PHE A 112 -9.98 5.94 12.66
N LEU A 113 -10.13 5.04 11.68
CA LEU A 113 -9.07 4.08 11.33
C LEU A 113 -7.91 4.78 10.65
N LEU A 114 -8.20 5.76 9.78
CA LEU A 114 -7.21 6.55 9.07
C LEU A 114 -6.46 7.51 10.02
N GLN A 115 -7.18 8.10 10.97
CA GLN A 115 -6.60 8.91 12.05
C GLN A 115 -5.80 8.07 13.06
N GLY A 116 -6.07 6.77 13.19
CA GLY A 116 -5.33 5.86 14.07
C GLY A 116 -3.88 5.59 13.62
N PHE A 117 -3.52 5.96 12.40
CA PHE A 117 -2.15 5.87 11.88
C PHE A 117 -1.29 7.12 12.17
N ALA A 118 -1.84 8.13 12.88
CA ALA A 118 -1.17 9.39 13.20
C ALA A 118 -0.19 9.29 14.38
#